data_AF-A0A078KP30-F1
#
_entry.id   AF-A0A078KP30-F1
#
_cell.length_a   1.000
_cell.length_b   1.000
_cell.length_c   1.000
_cell.angle_alpha   90.00
_cell.angle_beta   90.00
_cell.angle_gamma   90.00
#
_symmetry.space_group_name_H-M   'P 1'
#
loop_
_entity.id
_entity.type
_entity.pdbx_description
1 polymer ?
#
loop_
_entity_poly.entity_id
_entity_poly.type
_entity_poly.pdbx_seq_one_letter_code
_entity_poly.pdbx_strand_id
1 'polypeptide(L)'
;MARLKKSSLRNLNRYSWSILIAFICANFSMQYHAPYVSFEGFLQTFPLIVLVVFRCERLAPLISQPEYHLNKQELFLRDSFILSFSFLLACLISLLFQYDNSDVRGWWSFIIYLFALYGLFFSLTFSIMALLIKNHKRYTLIFSFLIIFFISLGKFFPHYISIPLIGEVDSFFAFAGSLLIFHCLFAISYKIACKL
;
A
#
# COMPACT_ATOMS: atom_id res chain seq x y z
N MET A 1 -16.83 -14.01 -23.69
CA MET A 1 -15.90 -13.25 -24.56
C MET A 1 -15.84 -11.81 -24.04
N ALA A 2 -14.82 -11.44 -23.26
CA ALA A 2 -14.72 -10.11 -22.67
C ALA A 2 -14.22 -9.09 -23.70
N ARG A 3 -15.06 -8.09 -24.04
CA ARG A 3 -14.68 -6.95 -24.88
C ARG A 3 -13.62 -6.11 -24.14
N LEU A 4 -12.37 -6.19 -24.57
CA LEU A 4 -11.33 -5.23 -24.18
C LEU A 4 -11.69 -3.88 -24.80
N LYS A 5 -12.38 -3.03 -24.03
CA LYS A 5 -12.65 -1.64 -24.39
C LYS A 5 -11.31 -0.93 -24.51
N LYS A 6 -10.99 -0.40 -25.70
CA LYS A 6 -9.76 0.38 -25.95
C LYS A 6 -9.75 1.62 -25.05
N SER A 7 -9.15 1.52 -23.88
CA SER A 7 -8.97 2.65 -22.97
C SER A 7 -7.83 3.52 -23.49
N SER A 8 -8.14 4.73 -23.95
CA SER A 8 -7.14 5.78 -24.14
C SER A 8 -6.40 6.00 -22.82
N LEU A 9 -5.07 6.18 -22.84
CA LEU A 9 -4.24 6.52 -21.68
C LEU A 9 -4.79 7.73 -20.90
N ARG A 10 -5.52 8.62 -21.57
CA ARG A 10 -6.15 9.80 -20.96
C ARG A 10 -7.33 9.46 -20.03
N ASN A 11 -7.86 8.24 -20.08
CA ASN A 11 -9.03 7.79 -19.32
C ASN A 11 -8.69 6.83 -18.16
N LEU A 12 -7.42 6.76 -17.74
CA LEU A 12 -7.05 6.00 -16.54
C LEU A 12 -7.70 6.61 -15.29
N ASN A 13 -8.02 5.77 -14.31
CA ASN A 13 -8.60 6.25 -13.06
C ASN A 13 -7.54 6.91 -12.16
N ARG A 14 -8.01 7.58 -11.09
CA ARG A 14 -7.13 8.35 -10.18
C ARG A 14 -6.06 7.49 -9.48
N TYR A 15 -6.39 6.24 -9.12
CA TYR A 15 -5.41 5.33 -8.50
C TYR A 15 -4.29 5.00 -9.49
N SER A 16 -4.64 4.64 -10.72
CA SER A 16 -3.70 4.39 -11.81
C SER A 16 -2.79 5.60 -12.07
N TRP A 17 -3.35 6.80 -12.15
CA TRP A 17 -2.54 8.02 -12.32
C TRP A 17 -1.60 8.26 -11.15
N SER A 18 -2.10 8.13 -9.92
CA SER A 18 -1.27 8.38 -8.73
C SER A 18 -0.09 7.42 -8.63
N ILE A 19 -0.26 6.13 -8.93
CA ILE A 19 0.84 5.16 -8.87
C ILE A 19 1.85 5.37 -10.00
N LEU A 20 1.39 5.74 -11.21
CA LEU A 20 2.28 6.04 -12.33
C LEU A 20 3.15 7.27 -12.05
N ILE A 21 2.55 8.34 -11.54
CA ILE A 21 3.28 9.57 -11.18
C ILE A 21 4.30 9.26 -10.07
N ALA A 22 3.87 8.61 -8.99
CA ALA A 22 4.75 8.25 -7.89
C ALA A 22 5.91 7.35 -8.36
N PHE A 23 5.64 6.39 -9.25
CA PHE A 23 6.65 5.51 -9.80
C PHE A 23 7.69 6.26 -10.64
N ILE A 24 7.24 7.16 -11.52
CA ILE A 24 8.15 7.98 -12.33
C ILE A 24 9.01 8.87 -11.42
N CYS A 25 8.41 9.55 -10.44
CA CYS A 25 9.15 10.38 -9.49
C CYS A 25 10.15 9.57 -8.66
N ALA A 26 9.79 8.36 -8.21
CA ALA A 26 10.68 7.48 -7.46
C ALA A 26 11.88 7.04 -8.29
N ASN A 27 11.67 6.72 -9.57
CA ASN A 27 12.76 6.39 -10.49
C ASN A 27 13.74 7.55 -10.67
N PHE A 28 13.21 8.76 -10.90
CA PHE A 28 14.06 9.95 -11.02
C PHE A 28 14.82 10.22 -9.72
N SER A 29 14.19 10.06 -8.55
CA SER A 29 14.83 10.19 -7.24
C SER A 29 16.00 9.22 -7.08
N MET A 30 15.82 7.94 -7.42
CA MET A 30 16.87 6.92 -7.27
C MET A 30 18.05 7.11 -8.23
N GLN A 31 17.79 7.72 -9.39
CA GLN A 31 18.82 8.06 -10.37
C GLN A 31 19.46 9.44 -10.13
N TYR A 32 18.94 10.22 -9.18
CA TYR A 32 19.49 11.53 -8.85
C TYR A 32 20.93 11.39 -8.37
N HIS A 33 21.85 12.18 -8.93
CA HIS A 33 23.30 12.07 -8.68
C HIS A 33 23.89 10.67 -8.91
N ALA A 34 23.28 9.84 -9.76
CA ALA A 34 23.92 8.60 -10.21
C ALA A 34 25.04 8.93 -11.20
N PRO A 35 26.22 8.29 -11.09
CA PRO A 35 27.31 8.50 -12.04
C PRO A 35 26.93 8.03 -13.46
N TYR A 36 25.99 7.09 -13.56
CA TYR A 36 25.45 6.58 -14.82
C TYR A 36 23.94 6.37 -14.70
N VAL A 37 23.20 6.71 -15.76
CA VAL A 37 21.77 6.43 -15.84
C VAL A 37 21.58 4.95 -16.16
N SER A 38 21.00 4.19 -15.22
CA SER A 38 20.62 2.79 -15.43
C SER A 38 19.10 2.62 -15.42
N PHE A 39 18.57 2.00 -16.46
CA PHE A 39 17.16 1.63 -16.57
C PHE A 39 16.83 0.26 -15.95
N GLU A 40 17.82 -0.42 -15.37
CA GLU A 40 17.63 -1.78 -14.88
C GLU A 40 16.54 -1.85 -13.80
N GLY A 41 16.62 -1.00 -12.76
CA GLY A 41 15.61 -0.99 -11.70
C GLY A 41 14.22 -0.58 -12.20
N PHE A 42 14.14 0.31 -13.20
CA PHE A 42 12.89 0.64 -13.87
C PHE A 42 12.29 -0.60 -14.54
N LEU A 43 13.06 -1.28 -15.38
CA LEU A 43 12.60 -2.46 -16.12
C LEU A 43 12.26 -3.63 -15.18
N GLN A 44 13.01 -3.81 -14.10
CA GLN A 44 12.74 -4.82 -13.09
C GLN A 44 11.39 -4.59 -12.40
N THR A 45 11.06 -3.35 -12.05
CA THR A 45 9.84 -3.03 -11.27
C THR A 45 8.63 -2.71 -12.14
N PHE A 46 8.83 -2.39 -13.42
CA PHE A 46 7.77 -2.03 -14.37
C PHE A 46 6.64 -3.08 -14.47
N PRO A 47 6.91 -4.41 -14.54
CA PRO A 47 5.84 -5.42 -14.59
C PRO A 47 4.89 -5.36 -13.40
N LEU A 48 5.42 -5.09 -12.19
CA LEU A 48 4.62 -4.93 -10.99
C LEU A 48 3.69 -3.71 -11.10
N ILE A 49 4.22 -2.58 -11.57
CA ILE A 49 3.44 -1.35 -11.75
C ILE A 49 2.34 -1.54 -12.79
N VAL A 50 2.64 -2.19 -13.92
CA VAL A 50 1.63 -2.52 -14.95
C VAL A 50 0.52 -3.41 -14.37
N LEU A 51 0.88 -4.44 -13.59
CA LEU A 51 -0.09 -5.31 -12.93
C LEU A 51 -0.99 -4.51 -11.97
N VAL A 52 -0.41 -3.61 -11.18
CA VAL A 52 -1.16 -2.76 -10.25
C VAL A 52 -2.09 -1.81 -10.99
N VAL A 53 -1.63 -1.14 -12.05
CA VAL A 53 -2.48 -0.29 -12.90
C VAL A 53 -3.65 -1.10 -13.49
N PHE A 54 -3.40 -2.30 -13.99
CA PHE A 54 -4.46 -3.19 -14.49
C PHE A 54 -5.48 -3.51 -13.39
N ARG A 55 -5.02 -3.78 -12.16
CA ARG A 55 -5.89 -4.02 -10.99
C ARG A 55 -6.67 -2.77 -10.60
N CYS A 56 -6.06 -1.59 -10.62
CA CYS A 56 -6.73 -0.31 -10.37
C CYS A 56 -7.92 -0.13 -11.31
N GLU A 57 -7.72 -0.32 -12.62
CA GLU A 57 -8.81 -0.18 -13.60
C GLU A 57 -9.91 -1.22 -13.40
N ARG A 58 -9.54 -2.48 -13.13
CA ARG A 58 -10.51 -3.55 -12.92
C ARG A 58 -11.36 -3.35 -11.66
N LEU A 59 -10.78 -2.78 -10.60
CA LEU A 59 -11.46 -2.61 -9.30
C LEU A 59 -12.02 -1.19 -9.09
N ALA A 60 -11.79 -0.25 -10.01
CA ALA A 60 -12.33 1.10 -9.92
C ALA A 60 -13.85 1.18 -9.66
N PRO A 61 -14.71 0.37 -10.32
CA PRO A 61 -16.15 0.38 -10.03
C PRO A 61 -16.47 -0.08 -8.60
N LEU A 62 -15.71 -1.03 -8.08
CA LEU A 62 -15.91 -1.61 -6.75
C LEU A 62 -15.58 -0.58 -5.64
N ILE A 63 -14.56 0.25 -5.85
CA ILE A 63 -14.11 1.26 -4.88
C ILE A 63 -15.11 2.41 -4.77
N SER A 64 -15.69 2.82 -5.89
CA SER A 64 -16.65 3.93 -5.94
C SER A 64 -18.03 3.56 -5.41
N GLN A 65 -18.39 2.27 -5.44
CA GLN A 65 -19.70 1.81 -4.97
C GLN A 65 -19.91 1.99 -3.45
N PRO A 66 -21.15 2.27 -3.02
CA PRO A 66 -21.55 2.24 -1.62
C PRO A 66 -21.44 0.83 -1.03
N GLU A 67 -21.14 0.74 0.28
CA GLU A 67 -20.91 -0.55 0.94
C GLU A 67 -22.13 -1.49 0.91
N TYR A 68 -23.34 -0.94 1.03
CA TYR A 68 -24.58 -1.72 1.08
C TYR A 68 -24.94 -2.42 -0.24
N HIS A 69 -24.30 -2.05 -1.35
CA HIS A 69 -24.47 -2.71 -2.65
C HIS A 69 -23.47 -3.85 -2.88
N LEU A 70 -22.50 -4.02 -1.97
CA LEU A 70 -21.41 -4.97 -2.13
C LEU A 70 -21.63 -6.20 -1.27
N ASN A 71 -21.35 -7.37 -1.85
CA ASN A 71 -21.31 -8.62 -1.09
C ASN A 71 -20.00 -8.71 -0.26
N LYS A 72 -19.91 -9.68 0.66
CA LYS A 72 -18.72 -9.82 1.53
C LYS A 72 -17.42 -10.04 0.76
N GLN A 73 -17.45 -10.76 -0.36
CA GLN A 73 -16.25 -11.00 -1.17
C GLN A 73 -15.79 -9.71 -1.85
N GLU A 74 -16.72 -8.91 -2.34
CA GLU A 74 -16.49 -7.59 -2.92
C GLU A 74 -15.94 -6.61 -1.89
N LEU A 75 -16.46 -6.61 -0.66
CA LEU A 75 -15.91 -5.83 0.46
C LEU A 75 -14.46 -6.22 0.76
N PHE A 76 -14.22 -7.52 0.90
CA PHE A 76 -12.88 -8.05 1.13
C PHE A 76 -11.89 -7.64 0.03
N LEU A 77 -12.29 -7.77 -1.24
CA LEU A 77 -11.45 -7.39 -2.39
C LEU A 77 -11.18 -5.89 -2.44
N ARG A 78 -12.19 -5.06 -2.15
CA ARG A 78 -12.07 -3.60 -2.10
C ARG A 78 -11.04 -3.20 -1.05
N ASP A 79 -11.18 -3.73 0.16
CA ASP A 79 -10.35 -3.39 1.30
C ASP A 79 -8.91 -3.88 1.12
N SER A 80 -8.76 -5.11 0.63
CA SER A 80 -7.46 -5.70 0.33
C SER A 80 -6.71 -4.84 -0.68
N PHE A 81 -7.43 -4.39 -1.73
CA PHE A 81 -6.87 -3.53 -2.76
C PHE A 81 -6.47 -2.15 -2.20
N ILE A 82 -7.35 -1.46 -1.47
CA ILE A 82 -7.08 -0.12 -0.95
C ILE A 82 -5.81 -0.12 -0.09
N LEU A 83 -5.68 -1.11 0.79
CA LEU A 83 -4.53 -1.20 1.70
C LEU A 83 -3.25 -1.64 0.98
N SER A 84 -3.30 -2.68 0.13
CA SER A 84 -2.10 -3.08 -0.62
C SER A 84 -1.60 -1.97 -1.56
N PHE A 85 -2.54 -1.24 -2.17
CA PHE A 85 -2.22 -0.06 -2.98
C PHE A 85 -1.54 1.02 -2.15
N SER A 86 -2.03 1.26 -0.93
CA SER A 86 -1.49 2.26 -0.01
C SER A 86 -0.06 1.94 0.40
N PHE A 87 0.26 0.68 0.69
CA PHE A 87 1.64 0.27 0.98
C PHE A 87 2.59 0.54 -0.18
N LEU A 88 2.20 0.15 -1.40
CA LEU A 88 3.04 0.37 -2.58
C LEU A 88 3.20 1.87 -2.87
N LEU A 89 2.11 2.63 -2.86
CA LEU A 89 2.16 4.07 -3.07
C LEU A 89 3.04 4.76 -2.02
N ALA A 90 2.90 4.39 -0.75
CA ALA A 90 3.70 4.95 0.33
C ALA A 90 5.19 4.61 0.18
N CYS A 91 5.52 3.38 -0.24
CA CYS A 91 6.89 2.98 -0.56
C CYS A 91 7.46 3.87 -1.66
N LEU A 92 6.72 4.06 -2.76
CA LEU A 92 7.18 4.91 -3.87
C LEU A 92 7.39 6.36 -3.41
N ILE A 93 6.48 6.92 -2.61
CA ILE A 93 6.64 8.27 -2.04
C ILE A 93 7.86 8.31 -1.10
N SER A 94 8.06 7.30 -0.25
CA SER A 94 9.21 7.23 0.66
C SER A 94 10.54 7.29 -0.10
N LEU A 95 10.62 6.63 -1.27
CA LEU A 95 11.81 6.68 -2.13
C LEU A 95 12.13 8.10 -2.64
N LEU A 96 11.15 9.01 -2.76
CA LEU A 96 11.45 10.40 -3.14
C LEU A 96 12.32 11.10 -2.10
N PHE A 97 12.27 10.67 -0.83
CA PHE A 97 13.04 11.27 0.24
C PHE A 97 14.37 10.57 0.50
N GLN A 98 14.61 9.39 -0.08
CA GLN A 98 15.79 8.54 0.17
C GLN A 98 16.89 8.68 -0.91
N TYR A 99 16.90 9.76 -1.70
CA TYR A 99 17.83 9.95 -2.82
C TYR A 99 19.32 10.06 -2.42
N ASP A 100 19.61 10.29 -1.15
CA ASP A 100 20.95 10.42 -0.56
C ASP A 100 21.42 9.12 0.12
N ASN A 101 20.53 8.12 0.27
CA ASN A 101 20.84 6.86 0.93
C ASN A 101 21.40 5.84 -0.08
N SER A 102 22.67 5.48 0.07
CA SER A 102 23.36 4.54 -0.84
C SER A 102 22.72 3.16 -0.87
N ASP A 103 22.29 2.66 0.29
CA ASP A 103 21.74 1.31 0.43
C ASP A 103 20.37 1.23 -0.24
N VAL A 104 19.51 2.23 0.01
CA VAL A 104 18.22 2.34 -0.67
C VAL A 104 18.42 2.45 -2.17
N ARG A 105 19.36 3.27 -2.65
CA ARG A 105 19.64 3.38 -4.09
C ARG A 105 20.17 2.10 -4.73
N GLY A 106 20.90 1.26 -3.99
CA GLY A 106 21.33 -0.05 -4.48
C GLY A 106 20.21 -1.07 -4.54
N TRP A 107 19.24 -0.99 -3.61
CA TRP A 107 18.24 -2.04 -3.38
C TRP A 107 16.79 -1.61 -3.63
N TRP A 108 16.53 -0.40 -4.15
CA TRP A 108 15.18 0.16 -4.24
C TRP A 108 14.21 -0.72 -5.05
N SER A 109 14.68 -1.38 -6.11
CA SER A 109 13.84 -2.28 -6.90
C SER A 109 13.35 -3.46 -6.07
N PHE A 110 14.23 -4.06 -5.27
CA PHE A 110 13.91 -5.10 -4.31
C PHE A 110 13.00 -4.59 -3.17
N ILE A 111 13.26 -3.39 -2.64
CA ILE A 111 12.44 -2.75 -1.60
C ILE A 111 10.98 -2.60 -2.07
N ILE A 112 10.75 -2.17 -3.32
CA ILE A 112 9.39 -2.05 -3.88
C ILE A 112 8.67 -3.40 -3.85
N TYR A 113 9.32 -4.49 -4.25
CA TYR A 113 8.74 -5.83 -4.21
C TYR A 113 8.44 -6.30 -2.79
N LEU A 114 9.37 -6.05 -1.86
CA LEU A 114 9.20 -6.41 -0.46
C LEU A 114 8.01 -5.67 0.16
N PHE A 115 7.89 -4.36 -0.08
CA PHE A 115 6.76 -3.56 0.39
C PHE A 115 5.43 -3.98 -0.25
N ALA A 116 5.42 -4.34 -1.55
CA ALA A 116 4.24 -4.86 -2.21
C ALA A 116 3.79 -6.19 -1.59
N LEU A 117 4.73 -7.09 -1.30
CA LEU A 117 4.45 -8.38 -0.68
C LEU A 117 3.95 -8.21 0.76
N TYR A 118 4.63 -7.39 1.57
CA TYR A 118 4.22 -7.10 2.93
C TYR A 118 2.83 -6.44 2.96
N GLY A 119 2.61 -5.45 2.09
CA GLY A 119 1.32 -4.77 1.96
C GLY A 119 0.20 -5.72 1.56
N LEU A 120 0.49 -6.74 0.75
CA LEU A 120 -0.47 -7.80 0.43
C LEU A 120 -0.81 -8.64 1.66
N PHE A 121 0.16 -9.14 2.41
CA PHE A 121 -0.11 -9.94 3.61
C PHE A 121 -0.86 -9.15 4.69
N PHE A 122 -0.45 -7.89 4.90
CA PHE A 122 -1.14 -6.97 5.79
C PHE A 122 -2.59 -6.78 5.35
N SER A 123 -2.82 -6.48 4.07
CA SER A 123 -4.15 -6.17 3.55
C SER A 123 -5.08 -7.37 3.58
N LEU A 124 -4.58 -8.58 3.30
CA LEU A 124 -5.35 -9.81 3.42
C LEU A 124 -5.79 -10.05 4.87
N THR A 125 -4.87 -9.93 5.81
CA THR A 125 -5.16 -10.13 7.24
C THR A 125 -6.16 -9.10 7.76
N PHE A 126 -5.92 -7.81 7.44
CA PHE A 126 -6.85 -6.74 7.77
C PHE A 126 -8.23 -7.00 7.17
N SER A 127 -8.31 -7.34 5.88
CA SER A 127 -9.59 -7.45 5.20
C SER A 127 -10.41 -8.64 5.71
N ILE A 128 -9.78 -9.76 6.09
CA ILE A 128 -10.46 -10.87 6.74
C ILE A 128 -11.08 -10.43 8.07
N MET A 129 -10.34 -9.69 8.89
CA MET A 129 -10.79 -9.22 10.20
C MET A 129 -11.84 -8.12 10.08
N ALA A 130 -11.72 -7.24 9.09
CA ALA A 130 -12.67 -6.17 8.82
C ALA A 130 -14.09 -6.68 8.49
N LEU A 131 -14.24 -7.89 7.95
CA LEU A 131 -15.55 -8.53 7.73
C LEU A 131 -16.35 -8.77 9.02
N LEU A 132 -15.73 -8.66 10.19
CA LEU A 132 -16.41 -8.72 11.49
C LEU A 132 -17.10 -7.39 11.85
N ILE A 133 -16.73 -6.29 11.18
CA ILE A 133 -17.22 -4.93 11.44
C ILE A 133 -18.26 -4.58 10.37
N LYS A 134 -19.38 -3.99 10.80
CA LYS A 134 -20.41 -3.49 9.86
C LYS A 134 -20.01 -2.10 9.35
N ASN A 135 -20.19 -1.84 8.05
CA ASN A 135 -19.97 -0.51 7.45
C ASN A 135 -18.54 0.04 7.68
N HIS A 136 -17.53 -0.71 7.26
CA HIS A 136 -16.12 -0.43 7.56
C HIS A 136 -15.36 0.33 6.45
N LYS A 137 -16.02 0.80 5.38
CA LYS A 137 -15.36 1.56 4.30
C LYS A 137 -14.55 2.76 4.81
N ARG A 138 -15.16 3.59 5.66
CA ARG A 138 -14.49 4.79 6.21
C ARG A 138 -13.32 4.39 7.09
N TYR A 139 -13.48 3.32 7.84
CA TYR A 139 -12.43 2.78 8.71
C TYR A 139 -11.22 2.29 7.91
N THR A 140 -11.43 1.55 6.82
CA THR A 140 -10.37 1.12 5.90
C THR A 140 -9.66 2.31 5.25
N LEU A 141 -10.39 3.37 4.89
CA LEU A 141 -9.79 4.61 4.34
C LEU A 141 -8.94 5.38 5.37
N ILE A 142 -9.30 5.33 6.65
CA ILE A 142 -8.46 5.91 7.71
C ILE A 142 -7.16 5.14 7.82
N PHE A 143 -7.21 3.80 7.85
CA PHE A 143 -6.02 2.95 7.88
C PHE A 143 -5.14 3.16 6.66
N SER A 144 -5.74 3.26 5.47
CA SER A 144 -5.01 3.52 4.23
C SER A 144 -4.25 4.85 4.28
N PHE A 145 -4.88 5.90 4.83
CA PHE A 145 -4.23 7.19 5.04
C PHE A 145 -3.08 7.12 6.04
N LEU A 146 -3.27 6.43 7.18
CA LEU A 146 -2.21 6.24 8.18
C LEU A 146 -1.00 5.49 7.58
N ILE A 147 -1.25 4.43 6.81
CA ILE A 147 -0.19 3.67 6.11
C ILE A 147 0.59 4.59 5.18
N ILE A 148 -0.11 5.38 4.35
CA ILE A 148 0.55 6.32 3.43
C ILE A 148 1.39 7.32 4.23
N PHE A 149 0.83 7.93 5.27
CA PHE A 149 1.50 8.93 6.07
C PHE A 149 2.77 8.38 6.74
N PHE A 150 2.66 7.30 7.50
CA PHE A 150 3.79 6.78 8.30
C PHE A 150 4.90 6.18 7.43
N ILE A 151 4.57 5.41 6.40
CA ILE A 151 5.59 4.79 5.53
C ILE A 151 6.29 5.85 4.66
N SER A 152 5.53 6.80 4.10
CA SER A 152 6.12 7.86 3.26
C SER A 152 7.09 8.73 4.05
N LEU A 153 6.79 8.99 5.32
CA LEU A 153 7.63 9.77 6.22
C LEU A 153 8.66 8.93 6.99
N GLY A 154 8.85 7.65 6.61
CA GLY A 154 9.75 6.71 7.25
C GLY A 154 11.15 7.27 7.52
N LYS A 155 11.71 8.06 6.59
CA LYS A 155 13.03 8.69 6.72
C LYS A 155 13.16 9.63 7.93
N PHE A 156 12.06 10.24 8.35
CA PHE A 156 12.05 11.22 9.44
C PHE A 156 11.84 10.59 10.82
N PHE A 157 11.54 9.29 10.87
CA PHE A 157 11.44 8.55 12.11
C PHE A 157 12.79 7.93 12.48
N PRO A 158 13.04 7.68 13.78
CA PRO A 158 14.17 6.84 14.20
C PRO A 158 14.14 5.52 13.46
N HIS A 159 15.29 4.94 13.10
CA HIS A 159 15.30 3.66 12.39
C HIS A 159 14.81 2.51 13.28
N TYR A 160 15.16 2.57 14.58
CA TYR A 160 14.73 1.61 15.59
C TYR A 160 13.94 2.31 16.70
N ILE A 161 12.92 1.61 17.20
CA ILE A 161 12.17 1.96 18.40
C ILE A 161 12.47 0.89 19.45
N SER A 162 12.85 1.33 20.65
CA SER A 162 13.01 0.45 21.80
C SER A 162 11.63 0.13 22.38
N ILE A 163 11.21 -1.13 22.28
CA ILE A 163 9.99 -1.63 22.90
C ILE A 163 10.39 -2.37 24.19
N PRO A 164 9.83 -2.01 25.36
CA PRO A 164 10.10 -2.72 26.60
C PRO A 164 9.90 -4.24 26.43
N LEU A 165 10.81 -5.05 26.96
CA LEU A 165 10.80 -6.53 26.94
C LEU A 165 11.07 -7.20 25.57
N ILE A 166 11.01 -6.47 24.46
CA ILE A 166 11.29 -7.00 23.11
C ILE A 166 12.66 -6.53 22.60
N GLY A 167 13.09 -5.33 23.00
CA GLY A 167 14.34 -4.73 22.56
C GLY A 167 14.13 -3.73 21.42
N GLU A 168 15.17 -3.51 20.61
CA GLU A 168 15.12 -2.61 19.46
C GLU A 168 14.45 -3.29 18.27
N VAL A 169 13.39 -2.66 17.76
CA VAL A 169 12.63 -3.14 16.60
C VAL A 169 12.64 -2.05 15.54
N ASP A 170 12.80 -2.44 14.28
CA ASP A 170 12.71 -1.51 13.16
C ASP A 170 11.35 -0.79 13.18
N SER A 171 11.39 0.53 13.05
CA SER A 171 10.21 1.38 13.14
C SER A 171 9.11 0.98 12.17
N PHE A 172 9.44 0.54 10.95
CA PHE A 172 8.45 0.07 9.99
C PHE A 172 7.65 -1.11 10.55
N PHE A 173 8.34 -2.12 11.11
CA PHE A 173 7.68 -3.30 11.69
C PHE A 173 6.90 -2.93 12.96
N ALA A 174 7.42 -2.03 13.78
CA ALA A 174 6.72 -1.55 14.97
C ALA A 174 5.41 -0.82 14.61
N PHE A 175 5.43 0.10 13.63
CA PHE A 175 4.25 0.83 13.20
C PHE A 175 3.25 -0.07 12.47
N ALA A 176 3.69 -0.86 11.49
CA ALA A 176 2.79 -1.73 10.75
C ALA A 176 2.20 -2.83 11.66
N GLY A 177 3.02 -3.42 12.52
CA GLY A 177 2.58 -4.42 13.50
C GLY A 177 1.57 -3.84 14.48
N SER A 178 1.84 -2.67 15.06
CA SER A 178 0.91 -2.02 15.99
C SER A 178 -0.42 -1.67 15.31
N LEU A 179 -0.43 -1.12 14.09
CA LEU A 179 -1.66 -0.88 13.33
C LEU A 179 -2.48 -2.16 13.16
N LEU A 180 -1.86 -3.28 12.79
CA LEU A 180 -2.56 -4.55 12.62
C LEU A 180 -3.10 -5.09 13.95
N ILE A 181 -2.33 -4.99 15.03
CA ILE A 181 -2.76 -5.40 16.38
C ILE A 181 -3.97 -4.57 16.82
N PHE A 182 -3.90 -3.23 16.71
CA PHE A 182 -5.01 -2.35 17.04
C PHE A 182 -6.25 -2.69 16.22
N HIS A 183 -6.08 -2.96 14.92
CA HIS A 183 -7.17 -3.38 14.07
C HIS A 183 -7.82 -4.70 14.54
N CYS A 184 -7.02 -5.73 14.80
CA CYS A 184 -7.50 -7.03 15.26
C CYS A 184 -8.25 -6.91 16.59
N LEU A 185 -7.69 -6.19 17.56
CA LEU A 185 -8.32 -5.95 18.86
C LEU A 185 -9.65 -5.22 18.70
N PHE A 186 -9.70 -4.18 17.86
CA PHE A 186 -10.93 -3.45 17.57
C PHE A 186 -11.99 -4.35 16.93
N ALA A 187 -11.63 -5.11 15.90
CA ALA A 187 -12.56 -6.00 15.19
C ALA A 187 -13.14 -7.10 16.10
N ILE A 188 -12.31 -7.68 16.96
CA ILE A 188 -12.75 -8.69 17.94
C ILE A 188 -13.68 -8.04 18.98
N SER A 189 -13.29 -6.91 19.55
CA SER A 189 -14.09 -6.21 20.57
C SER A 189 -15.45 -5.77 20.02
N TYR A 190 -15.48 -5.25 18.79
CA TYR A 190 -16.71 -4.89 18.09
C TYR A 190 -17.66 -6.09 17.92
N LYS A 191 -17.13 -7.23 17.49
CA LYS A 191 -17.92 -8.45 17.32
C LYS A 191 -18.51 -8.96 18.64
N ILE A 192 -17.77 -8.86 19.74
CA ILE A 192 -18.24 -9.25 21.07
C ILE A 192 -19.34 -8.29 21.52
N ALA A 193 -19.11 -6.98 21.43
CA ALA A 193 -20.06 -5.95 21.87
C ALA A 193 -21.37 -5.94 21.09
N CYS A 194 -21.36 -6.27 19.79
CA CYS A 194 -22.57 -6.33 18.97
C CYS A 194 -23.27 -7.70 18.96
N LYS A 195 -22.72 -8.71 19.64
CA LYS A 195 -23.36 -10.03 19.83
C LYS A 195 -24.06 -10.16 21.19
N LEU A 196 -23.73 -9.28 22.14
CA LEU A 196 -24.57 -8.93 23.29
C LEU A 196 -25.64 -7.93 22.86
#